data_AF-V5HUQ5-F1
#
_entry.id   AF-V5HUQ5-F1
#
_cell.length_a   1.000
_cell.length_b   1.000
_cell.length_c   1.000
_cell.angle_alpha   90.00
_cell.angle_beta   90.00
_cell.angle_gamma   90.00
#
_symmetry.space_group_name_H-M   'P 1'
#
loop_
_entity.id
_entity.type
_entity.pdbx_description
1 polymer ?
#
loop_
_entity_poly.entity_id
_entity_poly.type
_entity_poly.pdbx_seq_one_letter_code
_entity_poly.pdbx_strand_id
1 'polypeptide(L)'
;MGKRDTRYAYMNPIAMARSRAPSTSSGPTIKDYLSRNRPTWEEVKRIIEKKKQGSSTLAAWEDHMNQKFQEELRKNRERLLAERTASTLLRRRRRRSDGRSSSPSSSSSLVVIQQFVGGRGEFGVSQT
;
A
#
# COMPACT_ATOMS: atom_id res chain seq x y z
N MET A 1 -65.62 50.07 14.93
CA MET A 1 -64.24 50.54 15.20
C MET A 1 -63.90 50.24 16.65
N GLY A 2 -63.15 49.17 16.91
CA GLY A 2 -62.77 48.77 18.27
C GLY A 2 -61.65 49.65 18.83
N LYS A 3 -61.80 50.11 20.08
CA LYS A 3 -60.77 50.89 20.80
C LYS A 3 -59.51 50.02 20.94
N ARG A 4 -58.35 50.53 20.50
CA ARG A 4 -57.06 49.86 20.74
C ARG A 4 -56.80 49.91 22.25
N ASP A 5 -56.51 48.75 22.83
CA ASP A 5 -56.21 48.62 24.26
C ASP A 5 -54.99 49.49 24.61
N THR A 6 -55.18 50.44 25.54
CA THR A 6 -54.16 51.42 25.97
C THR A 6 -53.36 50.94 27.17
N ARG A 7 -53.57 49.70 27.62
CA ARG A 7 -52.68 49.04 28.57
C ARG A 7 -51.30 48.96 27.91
N TYR A 8 -50.48 49.97 28.17
CA TYR A 8 -49.06 49.98 27.80
C TYR A 8 -48.47 48.73 28.43
N ALA A 9 -48.36 47.66 27.64
CA ALA A 9 -47.49 46.56 28.00
C ALA A 9 -46.14 47.23 28.19
N TYR A 10 -45.62 47.21 29.42
CA TYR A 10 -44.34 47.83 29.74
C TYR A 10 -43.29 47.19 28.84
N MET A 11 -43.00 47.87 27.74
CA MET A 11 -42.02 47.42 26.77
C MET A 11 -40.67 47.82 27.32
N ASN A 12 -39.83 46.82 27.60
CA ASN A 12 -38.49 47.05 28.11
C ASN A 12 -37.71 47.94 27.11
N PRO A 13 -37.32 49.18 27.49
CA PRO A 13 -36.64 50.10 26.58
C PRO A 13 -35.31 49.54 26.07
N ILE A 14 -34.65 48.67 26.85
CA ILE A 14 -33.41 47.97 26.44
C ILE A 14 -33.72 46.97 25.33
N ALA A 15 -34.83 46.23 25.42
CA ALA A 15 -35.23 45.29 24.37
C ALA A 15 -35.61 46.04 23.08
N MET A 16 -36.30 47.18 23.20
CA MET A 16 -36.62 48.05 22.06
C MET A 16 -35.37 48.65 21.40
N ALA A 17 -34.39 49.07 22.20
CA ALA A 17 -33.12 49.56 21.68
C ALA A 17 -32.36 48.45 20.95
N ARG A 18 -32.35 47.22 21.48
CA ARG A 18 -31.72 46.04 20.84
C ARG A 18 -32.41 45.62 19.55
N SER A 19 -33.74 45.69 19.47
CA SER A 19 -34.46 45.33 18.24
C SER A 19 -34.32 46.37 17.14
N ARG A 20 -34.08 47.64 17.50
CA ARG A 20 -33.79 48.74 16.56
C ARG A 20 -32.31 48.82 16.19
N ALA A 21 -31.43 48.24 17.01
CA ALA A 21 -30.02 48.19 16.70
C ALA A 21 -29.76 47.30 15.47
N PRO A 22 -28.77 47.64 14.63
CA PRO A 22 -28.32 46.76 13.57
C PRO A 22 -28.00 45.38 14.14
N SER A 23 -28.44 44.31 13.47
CA SER A 23 -28.18 42.95 13.96
C SER A 23 -26.68 42.74 14.10
N THR A 24 -26.20 42.45 15.31
CA THR A 24 -24.83 42.02 15.59
C THR A 24 -24.65 40.58 15.11
N SER A 25 -24.87 40.31 13.82
CA SER A 25 -24.56 39.01 13.23
C SER A 25 -23.05 38.95 13.09
N SER A 26 -22.38 38.37 14.09
CA SER A 26 -20.97 38.02 14.01
C SER A 26 -20.84 36.81 13.08
N GLY A 27 -20.97 37.05 11.78
CA GLY A 27 -20.78 36.04 10.76
C GLY A 27 -21.68 36.20 9.52
N PRO A 28 -21.36 35.45 8.45
CA PRO A 28 -22.15 35.44 7.23
C PRO A 28 -23.58 34.98 7.53
N THR A 29 -24.55 35.76 7.07
CA THR A 29 -25.97 35.44 7.15
C THR A 29 -26.28 34.21 6.29
N ILE A 30 -27.35 33.48 6.59
CA ILE A 30 -27.81 32.31 5.81
C ILE A 30 -27.92 32.66 4.30
N LYS A 31 -28.40 33.86 3.98
CA LYS A 31 -28.47 34.41 2.61
C LYS A 31 -27.10 34.42 1.91
N ASP A 32 -26.01 34.65 2.65
CA ASP A 32 -24.63 34.65 2.16
C ASP A 32 -24.13 33.23 1.81
N TYR A 33 -24.81 32.19 2.29
CA TYR A 33 -24.57 30.80 1.86
C TYR A 33 -25.38 30.45 0.61
N LEU A 34 -26.57 31.02 0.46
CA LEU A 34 -27.42 30.81 -0.72
C LEU A 34 -26.90 31.52 -1.97
N SER A 35 -26.29 32.71 -1.83
CA SER A 35 -25.78 33.53 -2.93
C SER A 35 -24.37 33.17 -3.41
N ARG A 36 -23.75 32.10 -2.88
CA ARG A 36 -22.39 31.71 -3.28
C ARG A 36 -22.38 31.24 -4.72
N ASN A 37 -21.34 31.62 -5.45
CA ASN A 37 -21.03 31.03 -6.75
C ASN A 37 -20.73 29.55 -6.54
N ARG A 38 -21.73 28.70 -6.80
CA ARG A 38 -21.58 27.25 -6.73
C ARG A 38 -20.69 26.84 -7.90
N PRO A 39 -19.59 26.12 -7.66
CA PRO A 39 -18.75 25.64 -8.74
C PRO A 39 -19.58 24.71 -9.64
N THR A 40 -19.35 24.82 -10.93
CA THR A 40 -20.00 23.93 -11.91
C THR A 40 -19.42 22.52 -11.79
N TRP A 41 -20.16 21.50 -12.25
CA TRP A 41 -19.69 20.11 -12.19
C TRP A 41 -18.34 19.90 -12.90
N GLU A 42 -18.09 20.65 -13.97
CA GLU A 42 -16.83 20.65 -14.71
C GLU A 42 -15.66 21.22 -13.90
N GLU A 43 -15.90 22.30 -13.15
CA GLU A 43 -14.90 22.86 -12.23
C GLU A 43 -14.63 21.92 -11.06
N VAL A 44 -15.66 21.26 -10.53
CA VAL A 44 -15.50 20.26 -9.46
C VAL A 44 -14.63 19.10 -9.93
N LYS A 45 -14.85 18.58 -11.14
CA LYS A 45 -13.98 17.53 -11.73
C LYS A 45 -12.55 18.02 -11.88
N ARG A 46 -12.34 19.22 -12.43
CA ARG A 46 -11.00 19.81 -12.56
C ARG A 46 -10.31 20.01 -11.21
N ILE A 47 -11.04 20.37 -10.16
CA ILE A 47 -10.51 20.48 -8.80
C ILE A 47 -10.15 19.10 -8.24
N ILE A 48 -10.97 18.08 -8.48
CA ILE A 48 -10.69 16.71 -8.06
C ILE A 48 -9.44 16.18 -8.78
N GLU A 49 -9.33 16.38 -10.08
CA GLU A 49 -8.15 16.01 -10.88
C GLU A 49 -6.91 16.79 -10.45
N LYS A 50 -7.02 18.10 -10.24
CA LYS A 50 -5.91 18.93 -9.73
C LYS A 50 -5.50 18.55 -8.31
N LYS A 51 -6.43 18.13 -7.45
CA LYS A 51 -6.11 17.59 -6.11
C LYS A 51 -5.43 16.23 -6.19
N LYS A 52 -5.89 15.36 -7.10
CA LYS A 52 -5.23 14.08 -7.39
C LYS A 52 -3.82 14.29 -7.96
N GLN A 53 -3.64 15.28 -8.83
CA GLN A 53 -2.36 15.61 -9.45
C GLN A 53 -1.44 16.46 -8.55
N GLY A 54 -2.02 17.23 -7.62
CA GLY A 54 -1.33 18.22 -6.80
C GLY A 54 -0.33 17.63 -5.80
N SER A 55 -0.40 16.33 -5.52
CA SER A 55 0.58 15.63 -4.70
C SER A 55 1.71 14.98 -5.51
N SER A 56 1.88 15.34 -6.80
CA SER A 56 2.99 14.84 -7.63
C SER A 56 4.37 15.26 -7.10
N THR A 57 4.49 16.43 -6.48
CA THR A 57 5.76 16.90 -5.89
C THR A 57 6.10 16.16 -4.59
N LEU A 58 5.08 15.79 -3.82
CA LEU A 58 5.25 15.04 -2.57
C LEU A 58 5.60 13.57 -2.87
N ALA A 59 4.91 12.97 -3.84
CA ALA A 59 5.23 11.63 -4.33
C ALA A 59 6.64 11.54 -4.94
N ALA A 60 7.05 12.54 -5.74
CA ALA A 60 8.41 12.58 -6.29
C ALA A 60 9.50 12.74 -5.21
N TRP A 61 9.20 13.45 -4.12
CA TRP A 61 10.10 13.58 -2.97
C TRP A 61 10.19 12.28 -2.17
N GLU A 62 9.05 11.60 -1.94
CA GLU A 62 8.98 10.28 -1.32
C GLU A 62 9.78 9.24 -2.12
N ASP A 63 9.63 9.24 -3.45
CA ASP A 63 10.37 8.35 -4.35
C ASP A 63 11.89 8.61 -4.32
N HIS A 64 12.31 9.88 -4.33
CA HIS A 64 13.73 10.24 -4.25
C HIS A 64 14.38 9.75 -2.94
N MET A 65 13.64 9.78 -1.83
CA MET A 65 14.12 9.24 -0.55
C MET A 65 14.14 7.70 -0.54
N ASN A 66 13.16 7.07 -1.21
CA ASN A 66 13.08 5.62 -1.30
C ASN A 66 14.17 4.99 -2.18
N GLN A 67 14.69 5.71 -3.16
CA GLN A 67 15.74 5.21 -4.07
C GLN A 67 17.00 4.76 -3.31
N LYS A 68 17.47 5.54 -2.33
CA LYS A 68 18.65 5.17 -1.53
C LYS A 68 18.42 3.87 -0.74
N PHE A 69 17.24 3.72 -0.16
CA PHE A 69 16.89 2.52 0.61
C PHE A 69 16.75 1.29 -0.30
N GLN A 70 16.18 1.43 -1.49
CA GLN A 70 16.11 0.35 -2.47
C GLN A 70 17.50 -0.10 -2.93
N GLU A 71 18.42 0.83 -3.15
CA GLU A 71 19.81 0.50 -3.50
C GLU A 71 20.54 -0.24 -2.39
N GLU A 72 20.35 0.17 -1.13
CA GLU A 72 20.92 -0.52 0.03
C GLU A 72 20.37 -1.94 0.17
N LEU A 73 19.05 -2.11 0.05
CA LEU A 73 18.42 -3.43 0.06
C LEU A 73 18.92 -4.32 -1.09
N ARG A 74 19.13 -3.74 -2.29
CA ARG A 74 19.69 -4.47 -3.43
C ARG A 74 21.12 -4.95 -3.14
N LYS A 75 22.00 -4.06 -2.68
CA LYS A 75 23.38 -4.40 -2.29
C LYS A 75 23.43 -5.46 -1.19
N ASN A 76 22.55 -5.38 -0.20
CA ASN A 76 22.47 -6.36 0.88
C ASN A 76 22.04 -7.75 0.36
N ARG A 77 21.01 -7.80 -0.48
CA ARG A 77 20.57 -9.04 -1.15
C ARG A 77 21.69 -9.67 -1.98
N GLU A 78 22.39 -8.88 -2.78
CA GLU A 78 23.53 -9.34 -3.59
C GLU A 78 24.65 -9.91 -2.71
N ARG A 79 25.00 -9.23 -1.61
CA ARG A 79 26.01 -9.71 -0.65
C ARG A 79 25.63 -11.06 -0.04
N LEU A 80 24.39 -11.21 0.43
CA LEU A 80 23.91 -12.47 1.02
C LEU A 80 23.91 -13.62 0.00
N LEU A 81 23.53 -13.34 -1.26
CA LEU A 81 23.57 -14.33 -2.34
C LEU A 81 25.02 -14.72 -2.70
N ALA A 82 25.94 -13.75 -2.76
CA ALA A 82 27.35 -14.01 -2.99
C ALA A 82 27.98 -14.85 -1.86
N GLU A 83 27.67 -14.54 -0.60
CA GLU A 83 28.15 -15.29 0.56
C GLU A 83 27.58 -16.72 0.61
N ARG A 84 26.30 -16.89 0.26
CA ARG A 84 25.66 -18.21 0.15
C ARG A 84 26.28 -19.06 -0.97
N THR A 85 26.57 -18.46 -2.13
CA THR A 85 27.20 -19.20 -3.23
C THR A 85 28.66 -19.54 -2.93
N ALA A 86 29.42 -18.62 -2.33
CA ALA A 86 30.80 -18.85 -1.90
C ALA A 86 30.91 -19.95 -0.84
N SER A 87 30.07 -19.91 0.20
CA SER A 87 30.03 -20.96 1.24
C SER A 87 29.62 -22.32 0.67
N THR A 88 28.67 -22.36 -0.26
CA THR A 88 28.25 -23.60 -0.95
C THR A 88 29.38 -24.18 -1.80
N LEU A 89 30.12 -23.34 -2.53
CA LEU A 89 31.27 -23.76 -3.32
C LEU A 89 32.42 -24.26 -2.45
N LEU A 90 32.71 -23.59 -1.33
CA LEU A 90 33.71 -24.01 -0.36
C LEU A 90 33.34 -25.36 0.26
N ARG A 91 32.09 -25.54 0.66
CA ARG A 91 31.58 -26.82 1.19
C ARG A 91 31.66 -27.94 0.15
N ARG A 92 31.37 -27.65 -1.12
CA ARG A 92 31.52 -28.61 -2.23
C ARG A 92 32.97 -28.99 -2.48
N ARG A 93 33.89 -28.01 -2.40
CA ARG A 93 35.34 -28.24 -2.56
C ARG A 93 35.91 -29.08 -1.42
N ARG A 94 35.48 -28.82 -0.17
CA ARG A 94 35.83 -29.64 1.01
C ARG A 94 35.32 -31.08 0.89
N ARG A 95 34.08 -31.30 0.45
CA ARG A 95 33.57 -32.66 0.17
C ARG A 95 34.37 -33.38 -0.92
N ARG A 96 34.87 -32.67 -1.93
CA ARG A 96 35.72 -33.23 -2.98
C ARG A 96 37.15 -33.53 -2.50
N SER A 97 37.68 -32.79 -1.53
CA SER A 97 38.97 -33.12 -0.89
C SER A 97 38.84 -34.29 0.08
N ASP A 98 37.77 -34.32 0.87
CA ASP A 98 37.50 -35.39 1.85
C ASP A 98 37.11 -36.72 1.17
N GLY A 99 36.60 -36.67 -0.07
CA GLY A 99 36.34 -37.85 -0.91
C GLY A 99 37.55 -38.35 -1.70
N ARG A 100 38.70 -37.65 -1.67
CA ARG A 100 39.94 -38.10 -2.33
C ARG A 100 40.84 -38.96 -1.43
N SER A 101 40.55 -39.04 -0.14
CA SER A 101 41.23 -39.93 0.81
C SER A 101 40.52 -41.27 1.01
N SER A 102 39.32 -41.46 0.45
CA SER A 102 38.60 -42.73 0.49
C SER A 102 38.67 -43.43 -0.86
N SER A 103 39.82 -44.02 -1.16
CA SER A 103 39.94 -45.01 -2.23
C SER A 103 38.96 -46.16 -1.94
N PRO A 104 37.99 -46.47 -2.82
CA PRO A 104 37.29 -47.74 -2.72
C PRO A 104 38.29 -48.83 -3.09
N SER A 105 38.65 -49.68 -2.13
CA SER A 105 39.38 -50.92 -2.41
C SER A 105 38.57 -51.71 -3.44
N SER A 106 39.18 -51.97 -4.59
CA SER A 106 38.76 -53.06 -5.46
C SER A 106 38.80 -54.35 -4.65
N SER A 107 37.63 -54.89 -4.33
CA SER A 107 37.50 -56.28 -3.87
C SER A 107 36.21 -56.87 -4.42
N SER A 108 36.42 -57.77 -5.37
CA SER A 108 35.44 -58.70 -5.92
C SER A 108 34.58 -59.35 -4.84
N SER A 109 33.26 -59.36 -5.03
CA SER A 109 32.45 -60.51 -4.65
C SER A 109 31.05 -60.42 -5.29
N LEU A 110 30.70 -61.53 -5.93
CA LEU A 110 29.47 -61.84 -6.66
C LEU A 110 28.20 -61.36 -5.98
N VAL A 111 27.40 -60.54 -6.67
CA VAL A 111 26.02 -60.23 -6.27
C VAL A 111 25.11 -61.34 -6.83
N VAL A 112 24.62 -62.19 -5.92
CA VAL A 112 23.49 -63.11 -6.16
C VAL A 112 22.24 -62.26 -6.36
N ILE A 113 21.68 -62.25 -7.58
CA ILE A 113 20.40 -61.58 -7.86
C ILE A 113 19.27 -62.55 -7.45
N GLN A 114 18.61 -62.20 -6.35
CA GLN A 114 17.36 -62.80 -5.89
C GLN A 114 16.22 -62.47 -6.87
N GLN A 115 15.53 -63.50 -7.34
CA GLN A 115 14.35 -63.40 -8.20
C GLN A 115 13.22 -62.61 -7.52
N PHE A 116 12.62 -61.66 -8.23
CA PHE A 116 11.31 -61.11 -7.91
C PHE A 116 10.35 -61.48 -9.03
N VAL A 117 9.39 -62.33 -8.70
CA VAL A 117 8.24 -62.70 -9.53
C VAL A 117 7.11 -61.74 -9.20
N GLY A 118 6.49 -61.18 -10.23
CA GLY A 118 5.30 -60.32 -10.14
C GLY A 118 5.51 -59.06 -10.97
N GLY A 119 4.69 -58.72 -11.94
CA GLY A 119 3.36 -59.18 -12.32
C GLY A 119 2.85 -58.10 -13.27
N ARG A 120 2.47 -58.56 -14.47
CA ARG A 120 1.82 -57.87 -15.60
C ARG A 120 1.11 -56.54 -15.28
N GLY A 121 1.37 -55.55 -16.13
CA GLY A 121 0.55 -54.34 -16.27
C GLY A 121 0.94 -53.60 -17.54
N GLU A 122 0.25 -53.90 -18.65
CA GLU A 122 0.34 -53.19 -19.92
C GLU A 122 -0.20 -51.76 -19.79
N PHE A 123 0.48 -50.77 -20.38
CA PHE A 123 -0.18 -49.54 -20.86
C PHE A 123 0.55 -48.95 -22.07
N GLY A 124 -0.05 -49.19 -23.24
CA GLY A 124 -0.31 -48.24 -24.33
C GLY A 124 0.83 -47.36 -24.85
N VAL A 125 1.39 -47.75 -26.00
CA VAL A 125 2.10 -46.85 -26.93
C VAL A 125 1.10 -46.41 -28.00
N SER A 126 0.93 -45.10 -28.18
CA SER A 126 0.22 -44.54 -29.33
C SER A 126 0.93 -43.26 -29.78
N GLN A 127 1.65 -43.34 -30.89
CA GLN A 127 2.00 -42.21 -31.75
C GLN A 127 2.05 -42.72 -33.19
N THR A 128 1.13 -42.23 -34.02
CA THR A 128 1.26 -42.01 -35.46
C THR A 128 0.46 -40.77 -35.79
#